data_AF-A0A4U0ZKW2-F1
#
_entry.id   AF-A0A4U0ZKW2-F1
#
_cell.length_a   1.000
_cell.length_b   1.000
_cell.length_c   1.000
_cell.angle_alpha   90.00
_cell.angle_beta   90.00
_cell.angle_gamma   90.00
#
_symmetry.space_group_name_H-M   'P 1'
#
loop_
_entity.id
_entity.type
_entity.pdbx_description
1 polymer ?
#
loop_
_entity_poly.entity_id
_entity_poly.type
_entity_poly.pdbx_seq_one_letter_code
_entity_poly.pdbx_strand_id
1 'polypeptide(L)'
;MAKNYELIPGEKNNWEVAVFLLIDHLFKINSEKPEITFSRTDLHSTTSALYFIKNLLGPLGYVVDKTLNNSISSAVTRTEQKGYLRCLYEECSLTGLGFSRLCVIKGKYEKNNEQPIGKNQLAFQVIKNLDSETRAAVLKYFKEFT
;
A
#
# COMPACT_ATOMS: atom_id res chain seq x y z
N MET A 1 1.76 13.43 -0.63
CA MET A 1 0.36 13.07 -1.00
C MET A 1 0.42 12.35 -2.33
N ALA A 2 0.17 11.04 -2.38
CA ALA A 2 0.08 10.28 -3.64
C ALA A 2 -1.25 10.63 -4.33
N LYS A 3 -1.34 11.82 -4.95
CA LYS A 3 -2.56 12.34 -5.55
C LYS A 3 -2.79 11.89 -7.00
N ASN A 4 -1.76 11.34 -7.67
CA ASN A 4 -1.78 11.19 -9.13
C ASN A 4 -1.69 9.75 -9.66
N TYR A 5 -1.71 8.72 -8.80
CA TYR A 5 -1.56 7.34 -9.26
C TYR A 5 -2.54 6.39 -8.57
N GLU A 6 -3.40 5.70 -9.31
CA GLU A 6 -4.27 4.64 -8.76
C GLU A 6 -3.51 3.30 -8.72
N LEU A 7 -3.43 2.65 -7.55
CA LEU A 7 -2.84 1.31 -7.39
C LEU A 7 -3.56 0.24 -8.22
N ILE A 8 -4.85 0.43 -8.45
CA ILE A 8 -5.70 -0.40 -9.29
C ILE A 8 -6.54 0.55 -10.16
N PRO A 9 -6.57 0.39 -11.50
CA PRO A 9 -7.38 1.25 -12.36
C PRO A 9 -8.85 1.30 -11.92
N GLY A 10 -9.38 2.51 -11.75
CA GLY A 10 -10.75 2.77 -11.29
C GLY A 10 -10.93 2.75 -9.77
N GLU A 11 -9.89 2.47 -8.98
CA GLU A 11 -9.92 2.53 -7.52
C GLU A 11 -9.31 3.85 -7.02
N LYS A 12 -10.18 4.76 -6.55
CA LYS A 12 -9.77 6.12 -6.14
C LYS A 12 -9.04 6.19 -4.80
N ASN A 13 -8.95 5.08 -4.05
CA ASN A 13 -8.43 5.07 -2.68
C ASN A 13 -7.22 4.15 -2.51
N ASN A 14 -6.05 4.64 -2.92
CA ASN A 14 -4.79 3.89 -2.82
C ASN A 14 -4.44 3.44 -1.41
N TRP A 15 -4.76 4.24 -0.40
CA TRP A 15 -4.43 3.90 0.97
C TRP A 15 -5.22 2.71 1.48
N GLU A 16 -6.50 2.59 1.10
CA GLU A 16 -7.30 1.40 1.41
C GLU A 16 -6.74 0.18 0.68
N VAL A 17 -6.46 0.30 -0.62
CA VAL A 17 -5.87 -0.79 -1.41
C VAL A 17 -4.53 -1.23 -0.81
N ALA A 18 -3.68 -0.27 -0.44
CA ALA A 18 -2.38 -0.55 0.18
C ALA A 18 -2.51 -1.25 1.54
N VAL A 19 -3.49 -0.88 2.37
CA VAL A 19 -3.76 -1.56 3.64
C VAL A 19 -4.18 -3.01 3.42
N PHE A 20 -5.05 -3.28 2.44
CA PHE A 20 -5.45 -4.66 2.14
C PHE A 20 -4.30 -5.50 1.58
N LEU A 21 -3.51 -4.95 0.67
CA LEU A 21 -2.32 -5.64 0.14
C LEU A 21 -1.27 -5.88 1.24
N LEU A 22 -1.12 -4.96 2.18
CA LEU A 22 -0.25 -5.14 3.34
C LEU A 22 -0.75 -6.25 4.28
N ILE A 23 -2.05 -6.26 4.59
CA ILE A 23 -2.68 -7.32 5.39
C ILE A 23 -2.46 -8.69 4.72
N ASP A 24 -2.65 -8.79 3.40
CA ASP A 24 -2.39 -10.04 2.67
C ASP A 24 -0.92 -10.44 2.70
N HIS A 25 -0.01 -9.48 2.53
CA HIS A 25 1.43 -9.71 2.56
C HIS A 25 1.90 -10.27 3.91
N LEU A 26 1.41 -9.71 5.02
CA LEU A 26 1.82 -10.10 6.37
C LEU A 26 1.19 -11.42 6.81
N PHE A 27 -0.09 -11.65 6.50
CA PHE A 27 -0.87 -12.75 7.07
C PHE A 27 -1.19 -13.88 6.08
N LYS A 28 -0.83 -13.72 4.80
CA LYS A 28 -0.99 -14.72 3.72
C LYS A 28 -2.41 -15.30 3.66
N ILE A 29 -3.39 -14.40 3.55
CA ILE A 29 -4.79 -14.76 3.66
C ILE A 29 -5.22 -15.55 2.42
N ASN A 30 -5.76 -16.73 2.68
CA ASN A 30 -6.36 -17.57 1.66
C ASN A 30 -7.84 -17.83 1.98
N SER A 31 -8.57 -18.38 1.01
CA SER A 31 -10.00 -18.68 1.14
C SER A 31 -10.34 -19.67 2.26
N GLU A 32 -9.36 -20.40 2.78
CA GLU A 32 -9.54 -21.42 3.82
C GLU A 32 -9.37 -20.86 5.23
N LYS A 33 -8.75 -19.67 5.37
CA LYS A 33 -8.54 -19.00 6.66
C LYS A 33 -9.01 -17.54 6.59
N PRO A 34 -10.34 -17.30 6.60
CA PRO A 34 -10.90 -15.96 6.54
C PRO A 34 -10.72 -15.18 7.84
N GLU A 35 -10.57 -15.89 8.96
CA GLU A 35 -10.38 -15.30 10.28
C GLU A 35 -8.90 -15.04 10.54
N ILE A 36 -8.55 -13.76 10.50
CA ILE A 36 -7.24 -13.28 10.91
C ILE A 36 -7.38 -12.23 12.00
N THR A 37 -6.54 -12.37 13.02
CA THR A 37 -6.37 -11.38 14.08
C THR A 37 -4.93 -10.89 14.05
N PHE A 38 -4.75 -9.59 14.21
CA PHE A 38 -3.44 -8.94 14.15
C PHE A 38 -3.43 -7.69 15.03
N SER A 39 -2.25 -7.25 15.46
CA SER A 39 -2.14 -5.97 16.16
C SER A 39 -2.26 -4.82 15.16
N ARG A 40 -2.89 -3.72 15.56
CA ARG A 40 -2.86 -2.48 14.79
C ARG A 40 -1.42 -2.05 14.47
N THR A 41 -0.50 -2.26 15.41
CA THR A 41 0.91 -1.88 15.27
C THR A 41 1.66 -2.69 14.22
N ASP A 42 1.22 -3.92 13.93
CA ASP A 42 1.79 -4.77 12.88
C ASP A 42 1.73 -4.07 11.51
N LEU A 43 0.67 -3.28 11.30
CA LEU A 43 0.43 -2.59 10.03
C LEU A 43 1.21 -1.29 9.86
N HIS A 44 1.54 -0.55 10.93
CA HIS A 44 2.09 0.80 10.78
C HIS A 44 3.40 1.07 11.51
N SER A 45 3.82 0.19 12.42
CA SER A 45 5.02 0.40 13.26
C SER A 45 6.16 -0.58 12.98
N THR A 46 5.96 -1.58 12.11
CA THR A 46 7.01 -2.54 11.75
C THR A 46 7.81 -2.05 10.54
N THR A 47 9.13 -2.30 10.53
CA THR A 47 10.00 -1.98 9.39
C THR A 47 9.54 -2.69 8.11
N SER A 48 9.04 -3.92 8.23
CA SER A 48 8.50 -4.70 7.11
C SER A 48 7.29 -3.99 6.49
N ALA A 49 6.32 -3.55 7.30
CA ALA A 49 5.14 -2.85 6.80
C ALA A 49 5.49 -1.50 6.15
N LEU A 50 6.37 -0.71 6.79
CA LEU A 50 6.83 0.56 6.24
C LEU A 50 7.55 0.36 4.90
N TYR A 51 8.41 -0.65 4.80
CA TYR A 51 9.14 -0.99 3.57
C TYR A 51 8.19 -1.47 2.47
N PHE A 52 7.22 -2.32 2.80
CA PHE A 52 6.21 -2.80 1.86
C PHE A 52 5.40 -1.64 1.27
N ILE A 53 4.85 -0.75 2.12
CA ILE A 53 4.05 0.39 1.67
C ILE A 53 4.89 1.37 0.84
N LYS A 54 6.16 1.60 1.23
CA LYS A 54 7.09 2.42 0.45
C LYS A 54 7.35 1.83 -0.93
N ASN A 55 7.49 0.51 -1.02
CA ASN A 55 7.66 -0.16 -2.31
C ASN A 55 6.40 -0.12 -3.18
N LEU A 56 5.24 -0.26 -2.54
CA LEU A 56 3.96 -0.31 -3.22
C LEU A 56 3.52 1.06 -3.74
N LEU A 57 3.67 2.12 -2.94
CA LEU A 57 3.25 3.49 -3.31
C LEU A 57 4.37 4.30 -3.99
N GLY A 58 5.58 3.75 -4.09
CA GLY A 58 6.77 4.43 -4.58
C GLY A 58 7.33 5.43 -3.56
N PRO A 59 8.43 6.15 -3.92
CA PRO A 59 9.04 7.08 -3.01
C PRO A 59 8.07 8.22 -2.69
N LEU A 60 7.60 8.28 -1.45
CA LEU A 60 6.63 9.28 -1.02
C LEU A 60 7.21 10.71 -0.87
N GLY A 61 8.41 10.98 -1.39
CA GLY A 61 9.23 12.16 -1.10
C GLY A 61 10.10 11.97 0.15
N TYR A 62 10.62 13.06 0.73
CA TYR A 62 11.24 13.07 2.07
C TYR A 62 10.16 12.82 3.13
N VAL A 63 9.65 11.60 3.19
CA VAL A 63 8.72 11.17 4.22
C VAL A 63 9.54 10.46 5.27
N VAL A 64 9.75 11.14 6.39
CA VAL A 64 10.29 10.56 7.62
C VAL A 64 9.37 9.40 8.02
N ASP A 65 9.92 8.28 8.51
CA ASP A 65 9.17 7.07 8.87
C ASP A 65 7.95 7.35 9.77
N LYS A 66 8.05 8.35 10.64
CA LYS A 66 6.95 8.85 11.47
C LYS A 66 5.73 9.34 10.67
N THR A 67 5.95 10.05 9.57
CA THR A 67 4.89 10.55 8.69
C THR A 67 4.23 9.42 7.90
N LEU A 68 5.02 8.42 7.49
CA LEU A 68 4.50 7.22 6.84
C LEU A 68 3.66 6.39 7.82
N ASN A 69 4.17 6.16 9.03
CA ASN A 69 3.46 5.50 10.12
C ASN A 69 2.10 6.16 10.37
N ASN A 70 2.06 7.50 10.54
CA ASN A 70 0.81 8.24 10.73
C ASN A 70 -0.16 8.09 9.56
N SER A 71 0.36 8.04 8.33
CA SER A 71 -0.46 7.88 7.12
C SER A 71 -1.11 6.50 7.05
N ILE A 72 -0.35 5.45 7.39
CA ILE A 72 -0.85 4.08 7.45
C ILE A 72 -1.85 3.94 8.59
N SER A 73 -1.53 4.44 9.79
CA SER A 73 -2.44 4.42 10.93
C SER A 73 -3.78 5.11 10.62
N SER A 74 -3.74 6.26 9.95
CA SER A 74 -4.95 6.97 9.48
C SER A 74 -5.73 6.17 8.43
N ALA A 75 -5.03 5.44 7.55
CA ALA A 75 -5.67 4.57 6.58
C ALA A 75 -6.38 3.40 7.26
N VAL A 76 -5.73 2.76 8.24
CA VAL A 76 -6.32 1.70 9.06
C VAL A 76 -7.58 2.21 9.78
N THR A 77 -7.54 3.41 10.38
CA THR A 77 -8.74 4.03 11.00
C THR A 77 -9.89 4.16 10.02
N ARG A 78 -9.63 4.62 8.79
CA ARG A 78 -10.69 4.75 7.77
C ARG A 78 -11.22 3.39 7.33
N THR A 79 -10.35 2.40 7.19
CA THR A 79 -10.73 1.03 6.83
C THR A 79 -11.60 0.40 7.93
N GLU A 80 -11.29 0.66 9.20
CA GLU A 80 -12.10 0.30 10.37
C GLU A 80 -13.46 1.02 10.36
N GLN A 81 -13.50 2.34 10.17
CA GLN A 81 -14.75 3.12 10.10
C GLN A 81 -15.68 2.66 8.96
N LYS A 82 -15.14 2.08 7.89
CA LYS A 82 -15.91 1.47 6.79
C LYS A 82 -16.45 0.07 7.11
N GLY A 83 -16.14 -0.48 8.29
CA GLY A 83 -16.57 -1.81 8.72
C GLY A 83 -15.77 -2.95 8.11
N TYR A 84 -14.65 -2.68 7.43
CA TYR A 84 -13.77 -3.72 6.89
C TYR A 84 -12.88 -4.37 7.95
N LEU A 85 -12.52 -3.60 8.98
CA LEU A 85 -11.80 -4.08 10.14
C LEU A 85 -12.67 -3.88 11.38
N ARG A 86 -12.53 -4.79 12.34
CA ARG A 86 -13.02 -4.62 13.70
C ARG A 86 -11.81 -4.60 14.62
N CYS A 87 -11.52 -3.45 15.21
CA CYS A 87 -10.46 -3.31 16.19
C CYS A 87 -11.05 -3.11 17.59
N LEU A 88 -10.54 -3.86 18.56
CA LEU A 88 -10.84 -3.71 19.98
C LEU A 88 -9.50 -3.61 20.72
N TYR A 89 -9.29 -2.48 21.39
CA TYR A 89 -8.01 -2.14 22.00
C TYR A 89 -6.87 -2.13 20.96
N GLU A 90 -5.97 -3.10 21.03
CA GLU A 90 -4.81 -3.22 20.13
C GLU A 90 -4.97 -4.34 19.10
N GLU A 91 -6.00 -5.17 19.24
CA GLU A 91 -6.27 -6.29 18.33
C GLU A 91 -7.30 -5.88 17.27
N CYS A 92 -6.97 -6.18 16.02
CA CYS A 92 -7.80 -5.97 14.87
C CYS A 92 -8.09 -7.31 14.20
N SER A 93 -9.29 -7.44 13.66
CA SER A 93 -9.70 -8.58 12.83
C SER A 93 -10.30 -8.11 11.52
N LEU A 94 -10.11 -8.91 10.48
CA LEU A 94 -10.74 -8.69 9.19
C LEU A 94 -12.21 -9.14 9.28
N THR A 95 -13.15 -8.26 8.93
CA THR A 95 -14.58 -8.64 8.92
C THR A 95 -14.91 -9.43 7.65
N GLY A 96 -16.08 -10.09 7.58
CA GLY A 96 -16.52 -10.72 6.33
C GLY A 96 -16.63 -9.73 5.14
N LEU A 97 -16.97 -8.47 5.43
CA LEU A 97 -16.96 -7.39 4.43
C LEU A 97 -15.52 -7.04 4.01
N GLY A 98 -14.60 -6.95 4.98
CA GLY A 98 -13.18 -6.71 4.71
C GLY A 98 -12.54 -7.85 3.90
N PHE A 99 -12.86 -9.09 4.21
CA PHE A 99 -12.40 -10.27 3.49
C PHE A 99 -12.90 -10.27 2.04
N SER A 100 -14.19 -10.00 1.84
CA SER A 100 -14.76 -9.88 0.48
C SER A 100 -14.06 -8.78 -0.32
N ARG A 101 -13.79 -7.63 0.31
CA ARG A 101 -13.06 -6.52 -0.31
C ARG A 101 -11.62 -6.88 -0.63
N LEU A 102 -10.94 -7.61 0.26
CA LEU A 102 -9.60 -8.13 0.03
C LEU A 102 -9.56 -9.06 -1.19
N CYS A 103 -10.48 -10.02 -1.30
CA CYS A 103 -10.55 -10.91 -2.46
C CYS A 103 -10.75 -10.14 -3.78
N VAL A 104 -11.59 -9.10 -3.79
CA VAL A 104 -11.76 -8.23 -4.95
C VAL A 104 -10.46 -7.51 -5.30
N ILE A 105 -9.74 -6.98 -4.31
CA ILE A 105 -8.46 -6.30 -4.51
C ILE A 105 -7.42 -7.29 -5.05
N LYS A 106 -7.27 -8.47 -4.44
CA LYS A 106 -6.36 -9.53 -4.91
C LYS A 106 -6.67 -9.93 -6.34
N GLY A 107 -7.92 -10.24 -6.66
CA GLY A 107 -8.32 -10.62 -8.01
C GLY A 107 -8.05 -9.53 -9.05
N LYS A 108 -8.25 -8.25 -8.71
CA LYS A 108 -7.89 -7.13 -9.59
C LYS A 108 -6.38 -6.95 -9.72
N TYR A 109 -5.63 -7.16 -8.64
CA TYR A 109 -4.18 -7.00 -8.60
C TYR A 109 -3.47 -8.13 -9.39
N GLU A 110 -3.89 -9.38 -9.20
CA GLU A 110 -3.37 -10.56 -9.92
C GLU A 110 -3.71 -10.53 -11.42
N LYS A 111 -4.92 -10.10 -11.79
CA LYS A 111 -5.36 -10.00 -13.20
C LYS A 111 -4.54 -9.00 -14.02
N ASN A 112 -3.88 -8.04 -13.37
CA ASN A 112 -3.11 -7.01 -14.05
C ASN A 112 -1.63 -7.38 -14.24
N ASN A 113 -1.16 -8.53 -13.72
CA ASN A 113 0.24 -8.98 -13.81
C ASN A 113 1.28 -7.92 -13.37
N GLU A 114 0.85 -6.92 -12.59
CA GLU A 114 1.72 -5.89 -12.05
C GLU A 114 2.45 -6.50 -10.84
N GLN A 115 3.78 -6.44 -10.84
CA GLN A 115 4.55 -6.69 -9.63
C GLN A 115 4.01 -5.79 -8.48
N PRO A 116 4.22 -6.12 -7.20
CA PRO A 116 3.82 -5.29 -6.05
C PRO A 116 4.64 -3.99 -5.95
N ILE A 117 4.66 -3.24 -7.04
CA ILE A 117 5.53 -2.12 -7.34
C ILE A 117 4.61 -1.13 -8.05
N GLY A 118 4.17 -0.07 -7.37
CA GLY A 118 3.34 0.94 -8.02
C GLY A 118 4.05 1.53 -9.25
N LYS A 119 3.30 2.05 -10.23
CA LYS A 119 3.88 2.60 -11.47
C LYS A 119 4.99 3.62 -11.23
N ASN A 120 4.97 4.35 -10.13
CA ASN A 120 6.09 5.21 -9.73
C ASN A 120 7.38 4.45 -9.44
N GLN A 121 7.31 3.32 -8.73
CA GLN A 121 8.51 2.54 -8.48
C GLN A 121 8.99 1.76 -9.71
N LEU A 122 8.08 1.35 -10.60
CA LEU A 122 8.44 0.91 -11.96
C LEU A 122 9.15 2.02 -12.74
N ALA A 123 8.60 3.24 -12.74
CA ALA A 123 9.23 4.40 -13.36
C ALA A 123 10.60 4.70 -12.74
N PHE A 124 10.74 4.65 -11.41
CA PHE A 124 12.03 4.82 -10.72
C PHE A 124 13.02 3.70 -11.02
N GLN A 125 12.58 2.45 -11.19
CA GLN A 125 13.46 1.34 -11.61
C GLN A 125 13.95 1.55 -13.04
N VAL A 126 13.07 1.95 -13.96
CA VAL A 126 13.43 2.32 -15.34
C VAL A 126 14.41 3.49 -15.33
N ILE A 127 14.15 4.54 -14.54
CA ILE A 127 15.02 5.72 -14.39
C ILE A 127 16.39 5.34 -13.81
N LYS A 128 16.45 4.38 -12.87
CA LYS A 128 17.72 3.91 -12.29
C LYS A 128 18.61 3.19 -13.30
N ASN A 129 18.02 2.60 -14.34
CA ASN A 129 18.74 1.90 -15.41
C ASN A 129 19.20 2.84 -16.54
N LEU A 130 18.83 4.12 -16.49
CA LEU A 130 19.34 5.14 -17.41
C LEU A 130 20.78 5.51 -17.05
N ASP A 131 21.52 6.02 -18.03
CA ASP A 131 22.83 6.61 -17.80
C ASP A 131 22.73 7.84 -16.86
N SER A 132 23.86 8.20 -16.26
CA SER A 132 23.97 9.23 -15.22
C SER A 132 23.32 10.56 -15.61
N GLU A 133 23.49 10.97 -16.86
CA GLU A 133 23.12 12.28 -17.37
C GLU A 133 21.62 12.33 -17.69
N THR A 134 21.13 11.32 -18.40
CA THR A 134 19.70 11.15 -18.69
C THR A 134 18.89 10.96 -17.42
N ARG A 135 19.41 10.19 -16.46
CA ARG A 135 18.78 9.99 -15.15
C ARG A 135 18.62 11.31 -14.39
N ALA A 136 19.65 12.17 -14.39
CA ALA A 136 19.60 13.45 -13.69
C ALA A 136 18.56 14.40 -14.32
N ALA A 137 18.51 14.47 -15.65
CA ALA A 137 17.52 15.25 -16.39
C ALA A 137 16.10 14.74 -16.13
N VAL A 138 15.87 13.43 -16.28
CA VAL A 138 14.54 12.83 -16.05
C VAL A 138 14.11 13.00 -14.60
N LEU A 139 14.97 12.81 -13.61
CA LEU A 139 14.63 13.02 -12.19
C LEU A 139 14.29 14.49 -11.87
N LYS A 140 14.92 15.45 -12.54
CA LYS A 140 14.61 16.87 -12.39
C LYS A 140 13.17 17.14 -12.85
N TYR A 141 12.80 16.69 -14.04
CA TYR A 141 11.44 16.83 -14.56
C TYR A 141 10.43 16.00 -13.75
N PHE A 142 10.77 14.77 -13.38
CA PHE A 142 9.86 13.88 -12.65
C PHE A 142 9.44 14.50 -11.30
N LYS A 143 10.37 15.15 -10.58
CA LYS A 143 10.09 15.87 -9.32
C LYS A 143 9.27 17.15 -9.50
N GLU A 144 9.28 17.77 -10.68
CA GLU A 144 8.50 18.98 -10.96
C GLU A 144 7.02 18.65 -11.27
N PHE A 145 6.72 17.41 -11.71
CA PHE A 145 5.37 16.99 -12.13
C PHE A 145 4.67 16.00 -11.18
N THR A 146 5.34 15.52 -10.13
CA THR A 146 4.76 14.67 -9.06
C THR A 146 4.68 15.40 -7.73
#